data_AF-A0A7S4NX20-F1
#
_entry.id   AF-A0A7S4NX20-F1
#
_cell.length_a   1.000
_cell.length_b   1.000
_cell.length_c   1.000
_cell.angle_alpha   90.00
_cell.angle_beta   90.00
_cell.angle_gamma   90.00
#
_symmetry.space_group_name_H-M   'P 1'
#
loop_
_entity.id
_entity.type
_entity.pdbx_description
1 polymer ?
#
loop_
_entity_poly.entity_id
_entity_poly.type
_entity_poly.pdbx_seq_one_letter_code
_entity_poly.pdbx_strand_id
1 'polypeptide(L)'
;SRELKGFIATVSIPSKQWLSLSVPFRAVFYHFSTGPNHHSRPSPYVGVVSWGERWYKVPGKGMVMVTIHNPNKTAVKTFLVRYDISNMSPNHKCMIHQQTHSATSPPILFYSVRLRFLATRAEPTKSSKSTPTSTPTSTPTSTP
;
A
#
# COMPACT_ATOMS: atom_id res chain seq x y z
N SER A 1 27.97 -7.91 1.21
CA SER A 1 26.51 -8.20 1.22
C SER A 1 26.29 -9.57 0.60
N ARG A 2 25.23 -10.29 1.00
CA ARG A 2 24.85 -11.56 0.35
C ARG A 2 23.57 -11.34 -0.45
N GLU A 3 23.57 -11.73 -1.72
CA GLU A 3 22.39 -11.69 -2.59
C GLU A 3 21.72 -13.06 -2.56
N LEU A 4 20.44 -13.09 -2.18
CA LEU A 4 19.64 -14.32 -2.19
C LEU A 4 18.57 -14.24 -3.27
N LYS A 5 18.51 -15.29 -4.08
CA LYS A 5 17.47 -15.52 -5.10
C LYS A 5 16.31 -16.32 -4.50
N GLY A 6 15.13 -16.22 -5.11
CA GLY A 6 13.95 -17.01 -4.73
C GLY A 6 12.99 -16.31 -3.76
N PHE A 7 13.27 -15.07 -3.35
CA PHE A 7 12.30 -14.27 -2.60
C PHE A 7 11.17 -13.80 -3.53
N ILE A 8 9.95 -13.85 -3.03
CA ILE A 8 8.75 -13.44 -3.76
C ILE A 8 8.00 -12.40 -2.94
N ALA A 9 7.71 -11.24 -3.53
CA ALA A 9 6.81 -10.25 -2.95
C ALA A 9 5.43 -10.42 -3.58
N THR A 10 4.44 -10.76 -2.77
CA THR A 10 3.04 -10.81 -3.19
C THR A 10 2.36 -9.53 -2.75
N VAL A 11 1.83 -8.78 -3.70
CA VAL A 11 1.09 -7.55 -3.46
C VAL A 11 -0.36 -7.80 -3.75
N SER A 12 -1.22 -7.50 -2.79
CA SER A 12 -2.66 -7.75 -2.87
C SER A 12 -3.44 -6.59 -2.28
N ILE A 13 -4.69 -6.45 -2.71
CA ILE A 13 -5.63 -5.49 -2.12
C ILE A 13 -6.63 -6.30 -1.29
N PRO A 14 -6.76 -6.05 0.03
CA PRO A 14 -7.66 -6.84 0.89
C PRO A 14 -9.12 -6.82 0.41
N SER A 15 -9.59 -5.71 -0.16
CA SER A 15 -10.94 -5.59 -0.74
C SER A 15 -11.09 -6.24 -2.12
N LYS A 16 -9.98 -6.63 -2.77
CA LYS A 16 -9.94 -7.28 -4.08
C LYS A 16 -8.86 -8.36 -4.09
N GLN A 17 -9.03 -9.41 -3.29
CA GLN A 17 -8.01 -10.46 -3.09
C GLN A 17 -7.61 -11.18 -4.39
N TRP A 18 -8.52 -11.26 -5.36
CA TRP A 18 -8.26 -11.81 -6.70
C TRP A 18 -7.28 -10.95 -7.52
N LEU A 19 -7.15 -9.66 -7.18
CA LEU A 19 -6.12 -8.78 -7.71
C LEU A 19 -4.88 -8.90 -6.81
N SER A 20 -4.23 -10.07 -6.88
CA SER A 20 -2.93 -10.29 -6.24
C SER A 20 -1.87 -10.50 -7.32
N LEU A 21 -0.70 -9.91 -7.12
CA LEU A 21 0.42 -10.00 -8.03
C LEU A 21 1.66 -10.43 -7.26
N SER A 22 2.25 -11.54 -7.69
CA SER A 22 3.48 -12.08 -7.12
C SER A 22 4.66 -11.75 -8.03
N VAL A 23 5.64 -11.03 -7.48
CA VAL A 23 6.84 -10.61 -8.21
C VAL A 23 8.08 -11.17 -7.52
N PRO A 24 8.92 -11.93 -8.22
CA PRO A 24 10.20 -12.34 -7.67
C PRO A 24 11.10 -11.12 -7.54
N PHE A 25 11.81 -11.00 -6.42
CA PHE A 25 12.80 -9.95 -6.23
C PHE A 25 14.08 -10.49 -5.63
N ARG A 26 15.17 -9.78 -5.87
CA ARG A 26 16.47 -10.13 -5.31
C ARG A 26 16.63 -9.41 -3.98
N ALA A 27 16.87 -10.17 -2.92
CA ALA A 27 17.08 -9.62 -1.59
C ALA A 27 18.58 -9.50 -1.32
N VAL A 28 19.03 -8.29 -0.97
CA VAL A 28 20.42 -8.02 -0.59
C VAL A 28 20.50 -7.81 0.91
N PHE A 29 21.30 -8.63 1.58
CA PHE A 29 21.52 -8.54 3.03
C PHE A 29 22.83 -7.82 3.34
N TYR A 30 22.74 -6.79 4.17
CA TYR A 30 23.89 -6.05 4.68
C TYR A 30 24.31 -6.57 6.05
N HIS A 31 25.57 -6.97 6.18
CA HIS A 31 26.13 -7.29 7.48
C HIS A 31 26.78 -6.02 8.04
N PHE A 32 26.20 -5.48 9.11
CA PHE A 32 26.80 -4.38 9.85
C PHE A 32 27.51 -4.96 11.07
N SER A 33 28.84 -5.03 11.01
CA SER A 33 29.65 -5.28 12.21
C SER A 33 29.63 -3.98 13.03
N THR A 34 28.76 -3.91 14.02
CA THR A 34 28.68 -2.77 14.92
C THR A 34 29.59 -2.99 16.14
N GLY A 35 30.91 -3.00 15.96
CA GLY A 35 31.88 -2.92 17.06
C GLY A 35 31.86 -4.04 18.13
N PRO A 36 32.75 -3.97 19.15
CA PRO A 36 32.99 -5.07 20.10
C PRO A 36 31.81 -5.44 21.00
N ASN A 37 30.86 -4.51 21.20
CA ASN A 37 29.82 -4.61 22.24
C ASN A 37 28.39 -4.54 21.71
N HIS A 38 28.16 -4.64 20.40
CA HIS A 38 26.81 -4.51 19.85
C HIS A 38 26.32 -5.83 19.25
N HIS A 39 25.31 -6.42 19.90
CA HIS A 39 24.58 -7.60 19.40
C HIS A 39 24.25 -7.46 17.91
N SER A 40 24.53 -8.52 17.14
CA SER A 40 24.20 -8.68 15.72
C SER A 40 22.82 -8.08 15.43
N ARG A 41 22.79 -6.85 14.93
CA ARG A 41 21.54 -6.22 14.51
C ARG A 41 21.04 -6.99 13.28
N PRO A 42 19.72 -7.21 13.16
CA PRO A 42 19.17 -7.88 12.00
C PRO A 42 19.56 -7.12 10.73
N SER A 43 20.25 -7.80 9.83
CA SER A 43 20.67 -7.27 8.54
C SER A 43 19.47 -6.73 7.77
N PRO A 44 19.39 -5.43 7.46
CA PRO A 44 18.31 -4.91 6.65
C PRO A 44 18.41 -5.56 5.26
N TYR A 45 17.31 -6.18 4.82
CA TYR A 45 17.19 -6.64 3.45
C TYR A 45 16.70 -5.48 2.58
N VAL A 46 17.38 -5.25 1.46
CA VAL A 46 16.90 -4.35 0.43
C VAL A 46 16.42 -5.20 -0.74
N GLY A 47 15.15 -5.02 -1.09
CA GLY A 47 14.53 -5.65 -2.26
C GLY A 47 13.93 -4.58 -3.15
N VAL A 48 14.27 -4.62 -4.44
CA VAL A 48 13.60 -3.78 -5.45
C VAL A 48 12.63 -4.66 -6.20
N VAL A 49 11.34 -4.37 -6.00
CA VAL A 49 10.25 -4.99 -6.75
C VAL A 49 9.91 -4.05 -7.89
N SER A 50 10.12 -4.49 -9.14
CA SER A 50 9.72 -3.76 -10.33
C SER A 50 8.61 -4.52 -11.04
N TRP A 51 7.57 -3.80 -11.48
CA TRP A 51 6.42 -4.39 -12.16
C TRP A 51 6.68 -4.69 -13.65
N GLY A 52 7.91 -4.48 -14.12
CA GLY A 52 8.25 -4.56 -15.54
C GLY A 52 7.44 -3.55 -16.35
N GLU A 53 6.87 -4.00 -17.47
CA GLU A 53 6.00 -3.18 -18.34
C GLU A 53 4.56 -3.03 -17.82
N ARG A 54 4.16 -3.86 -16.84
CA ARG A 54 2.79 -3.93 -16.35
C ARG A 54 2.64 -3.09 -15.11
N TRP A 55 2.05 -1.91 -15.24
CA TRP A 55 1.75 -1.08 -14.08
C TRP A 55 0.57 -1.64 -13.28
N TYR A 56 0.76 -1.79 -11.98
CA TYR A 56 -0.30 -2.22 -11.09
C TYR A 56 -1.25 -1.05 -10.77
N LYS A 57 -2.51 -1.24 -11.16
CA LYS A 57 -3.61 -0.28 -11.08
C LYS A 57 -4.29 -0.39 -9.73
N VAL A 58 -4.23 0.67 -8.92
CA VAL A 58 -4.83 0.68 -7.58
C VAL A 58 -6.01 1.67 -7.51
N PRO A 59 -7.10 1.34 -6.81
CA PRO A 59 -8.22 2.26 -6.55
C PRO A 59 -7.74 3.54 -5.86
N GLY A 60 -8.46 4.65 -5.97
CA GLY A 60 -8.02 5.93 -5.40
C GLY A 60 -7.79 5.96 -3.88
N LYS A 61 -8.50 5.13 -3.09
CA LYS A 61 -8.27 4.97 -1.66
C LYS A 61 -8.30 3.50 -1.29
N GLY A 62 -7.49 3.11 -0.30
CA GLY A 62 -7.58 1.77 0.25
C GLY A 62 -6.33 1.35 0.99
N MET A 63 -6.07 0.05 0.91
CA MET A 63 -4.97 -0.59 1.59
C MET A 63 -4.32 -1.60 0.65
N VAL A 64 -3.00 -1.60 0.63
CA VAL A 64 -2.20 -2.60 -0.09
C VAL A 64 -1.52 -3.47 0.94
N MET A 65 -1.63 -4.77 0.78
CA MET A 65 -0.95 -5.76 1.57
C MET A 65 0.23 -6.30 0.77
N VAL A 66 1.44 -6.16 1.30
CA VAL A 66 2.68 -6.64 0.69
C VAL A 66 3.26 -7.74 1.58
N THR A 67 3.23 -8.97 1.09
CA THR A 67 3.73 -10.15 1.80
C THR A 67 5.03 -10.61 1.15
N ILE A 68 6.10 -10.68 1.94
CA ILE A 68 7.40 -11.20 1.52
C ILE A 68 7.48 -12.66 1.89
N HIS A 69 7.69 -13.50 0.88
CA HIS A 69 7.91 -14.94 1.02
C HIS A 69 9.40 -15.27 0.84
N ASN A 70 9.91 -16.12 1.72
CA ASN A 70 11.20 -16.78 1.57
C ASN A 70 11.18 -17.71 0.33
N PRO A 71 12.32 -18.04 -0.28
CA PRO A 71 12.50 -19.20 -1.17
C PRO A 71 11.73 -20.48 -0.77
N ASN A 72 11.60 -20.77 0.53
CA ASN A 72 10.81 -21.88 1.06
C ASN A 72 9.28 -21.63 1.05
N LYS A 73 8.82 -20.56 0.38
CA LYS A 73 7.42 -20.10 0.29
C LYS A 73 6.78 -19.71 1.63
N THR A 74 7.56 -19.58 2.70
CA THR A 74 7.07 -19.10 4.00
C THR A 74 6.95 -17.59 4.00
N ALA A 75 5.81 -17.05 4.46
CA ALA A 75 5.63 -15.63 4.66
C ALA A 75 6.51 -15.14 5.83
N VAL A 76 7.55 -14.36 5.52
CA VAL A 76 8.49 -13.83 6.51
C VAL A 76 7.97 -12.52 7.10
N LYS A 77 7.37 -11.68 6.27
CA LYS A 77 6.89 -10.36 6.69
C LYS A 77 5.72 -9.89 5.83
N THR A 78 4.71 -9.35 6.49
CA THR A 78 3.57 -8.70 5.84
C THR A 78 3.55 -7.23 6.22
N PHE A 79 3.47 -6.36 5.22
CA PHE A 79 3.28 -4.93 5.37
C PHE A 79 1.87 -4.55 4.97
N LEU A 80 1.22 -3.79 5.84
CA LEU A 80 -0.09 -3.26 5.61
C LEU A 80 0.02 -1.76 5.35
N VAL A 81 -0.06 -1.38 4.09
CA VAL A 81 0.17 -0.01 3.63
C VAL A 81 -1.15 0.64 3.29
N ARG A 82 -1.62 1.55 4.15
CA ARG A 82 -2.79 2.38 3.85
C ARG A 82 -2.39 3.51 2.91
N TYR A 83 -3.25 3.83 1.97
CA TYR A 83 -2.96 4.87 1.00
C TYR A 83 -4.22 5.64 0.59
N ASP A 84 -4.02 6.93 0.33
CA ASP A 84 -5.02 7.85 -0.21
C ASP A 84 -4.38 8.63 -1.37
N ILE A 85 -4.81 8.30 -2.58
CA ILE A 85 -4.41 8.96 -3.82
C ILE A 85 -5.63 9.52 -4.56
N SER A 86 -6.73 9.82 -3.86
CA SER A 86 -7.94 10.34 -4.51
C SER A 86 -7.74 11.68 -5.22
N ASN A 87 -6.71 12.42 -4.82
CA ASN A 87 -6.33 13.69 -5.44
C ASN A 87 -5.49 13.52 -6.73
N MET A 88 -5.15 12.29 -7.11
CA MET A 88 -4.33 12.01 -8.29
C MET A 88 -5.21 11.78 -9.51
N SER A 89 -4.79 12.33 -10.66
CA SER A 89 -5.49 12.12 -11.92
C SER A 89 -5.37 10.66 -12.40
N PRO A 90 -6.30 10.17 -13.25
CA PRO A 90 -6.23 8.82 -13.78
C PRO A 90 -4.94 8.59 -14.56
N ASN A 91 -4.34 7.40 -14.43
CA ASN A 91 -3.06 7.03 -15.04
C ASN A 91 -1.85 7.86 -14.58
N HIS A 92 -1.97 8.61 -13.48
CA HIS A 92 -0.81 9.25 -12.88
C HIS A 92 0.07 8.21 -12.16
N LYS A 93 1.39 8.35 -12.30
CA LYS A 93 2.36 7.50 -11.59
C LYS A 93 2.45 7.96 -10.14
N CYS A 94 2.02 7.11 -9.22
CA CYS A 94 2.04 7.39 -7.80
C CYS A 94 3.09 6.54 -7.09
N MET A 95 3.64 7.07 -6.00
CA MET A 95 4.56 6.34 -5.14
C MET A 95 4.07 6.42 -3.70
N ILE A 96 4.03 5.26 -3.03
CA ILE A 96 3.73 5.16 -1.61
C ILE A 96 5.00 4.70 -0.91
N HIS A 97 5.39 5.42 0.13
CA HIS A 97 6.55 5.09 0.95
C HIS A 97 6.11 4.90 2.40
N GLN A 98 6.28 3.69 2.91
CA GLN A 98 6.08 3.38 4.32
C GLN A 98 7.43 3.14 5.00
N GLN A 99 7.69 3.88 6.07
CA GLN A 99 8.82 3.68 6.96
C GLN A 99 8.34 3.19 8.31
N THR A 100 9.04 2.23 8.88
CA THR A 100 8.77 1.71 10.22
C THR A 100 10.01 1.95 11.08
N HIS A 101 9.86 2.79 12.09
CA HIS A 101 10.91 3.13 13.05
C HIS A 101 10.77 2.31 14.33
N SER A 102 11.90 2.12 15.00
CA SER A 102 11.99 1.57 16.34
C SER A 102 11.46 2.57 17.37
N ALA A 103 10.92 2.07 18.48
CA ALA A 103 10.48 2.87 19.62
C ALA A 103 11.64 3.33 20.53
N THR A 104 12.90 3.06 20.17
CA THR A 104 14.08 3.50 20.91
C THR A 104 14.42 4.96 20.62
N SER A 105 15.14 5.62 21.54
CA SER A 105 15.74 6.94 21.31
C SER A 105 17.26 6.79 21.19
N PRO A 106 17.88 7.16 20.07
CA PRO A 106 17.27 7.70 18.85
C PRO A 106 16.49 6.64 18.04
N PRO A 107 15.46 7.06 17.27
CA PRO A 107 14.65 6.14 16.47
C PRO A 107 15.48 5.53 15.34
N ILE A 108 15.50 4.21 15.28
CA ILE A 108 16.22 3.44 14.26
C ILE A 108 15.23 2.96 13.20
N LEU A 109 15.52 3.15 11.92
CA LEU A 109 14.71 2.63 10.83
C LEU A 109 14.84 1.10 10.74
N PHE A 110 13.73 0.38 10.91
CA PHE A 110 13.67 -1.07 10.75
C PHE A 110 13.32 -1.47 9.32
N TYR A 111 12.31 -0.83 8.73
CA TYR A 111 11.81 -1.20 7.40
C TYR A 111 11.45 0.05 6.60
N SER A 112 11.74 0.02 5.30
CA SER A 112 11.35 1.07 4.36
C SER A 112 10.83 0.41 3.08
N VAL A 113 9.53 0.50 2.85
CA VAL A 113 8.85 -0.08 1.69
C VAL A 113 8.45 1.06 0.76
N ARG A 114 8.95 1.02 -0.48
CA ARG A 114 8.55 1.95 -1.55
C ARG A 114 7.80 1.18 -2.62
N LEU A 115 6.57 1.59 -2.89
CA LEU A 115 5.69 0.98 -3.87
C LEU A 115 5.36 2.01 -4.95
N ARG A 116 5.40 1.61 -6.21
CA ARG A 116 5.03 2.47 -7.35
C ARG A 116 3.80 1.90 -8.02
N PHE A 117 2.80 2.71 -8.30
CA PHE A 117 1.53 2.26 -8.88
C PHE A 117 1.01 3.26 -9.89
N LEU A 118 0.02 2.86 -10.69
CA LEU A 118 -0.80 3.80 -11.44
C LEU A 118 -2.12 4.02 -10.71
N ALA A 119 -2.48 5.29 -10.55
CA ALA A 119 -3.79 5.66 -10.04
C ALA A 119 -4.87 5.23 -11.05
N THR A 120 -5.80 4.38 -10.60
CA THR A 120 -7.09 4.25 -11.28
C THR A 120 -8.04 5.24 -10.64
N ARG A 121 -8.77 5.98 -11.49
CA ARG A 121 -9.78 6.95 -11.07
C ARG A 121 -10.59 6.36 -9.90
N ALA A 122 -10.70 7.08 -8.79
CA ALA A 122 -11.69 6.74 -7.78
C ALA A 122 -13.07 6.86 -8.45
N GLU A 123 -13.89 5.82 -8.34
CA GLU A 123 -15.33 5.98 -8.59
C GLU A 123 -15.76 7.23 -7.82
N PRO A 124 -16.40 8.23 -8.46
CA PRO A 124 -16.98 9.31 -7.71
C PRO A 124 -17.90 8.66 -6.69
N THR A 125 -17.57 8.84 -5.41
CA THR A 125 -18.50 8.54 -4.31
C THR A 125 -19.83 9.10 -4.75
N LYS A 126 -20.80 8.23 -5.05
CA LYS A 126 -22.18 8.64 -5.31
C LYS A 126 -22.56 9.46 -4.10
N SER A 127 -22.54 10.78 -4.26
CA SER A 127 -23.10 11.70 -3.29
C SER A 127 -24.50 11.21 -3.05
N SER A 128 -24.79 10.92 -1.78
CA SER A 128 -26.13 10.62 -1.28
C SER A 128 -27.12 11.53 -2.02
N LYS A 129 -28.05 10.91 -2.73
CA LYS A 129 -29.17 11.55 -3.40
C LYS A 129 -29.94 12.33 -2.33
N SER A 130 -29.64 13.61 -2.15
CA SER A 130 -30.47 14.51 -1.35
C SER A 130 -31.78 14.69 -2.12
N THR A 131 -32.81 14.00 -1.68
CA THR A 131 -34.19 14.21 -2.10
C THR A 131 -34.55 15.69 -1.96
N PRO A 132 -34.97 16.39 -3.02
CA PRO A 132 -35.68 17.65 -2.84
C PRO A 132 -37.10 17.30 -2.36
N THR A 133 -37.36 17.46 -1.06
CA THR A 133 -38.74 17.47 -0.55
C THR A 133 -39.37 18.79 -1.00
N SER A 134 -40.05 18.77 -2.15
CA SER A 134 -40.98 19.82 -2.55
C SER A 134 -42.31 19.58 -1.83
N THR A 135 -42.61 20.41 -0.83
CA THR A 135 -43.93 20.50 -0.18
C THR A 135 -44.88 21.23 -1.13
N PRO A 136 -46.03 20.66 -1.55
CA PRO A 136 -47.07 21.44 -2.20
C PRO A 136 -47.92 22.19 -1.14
N THR A 137 -47.91 23.51 -1.24
CA THR A 137 -48.88 24.41 -0.61
C THR A 137 -50.25 24.20 -1.26
N SER A 138 -51.28 23.91 -0.45
CA SER A 138 -52.67 24.08 -0.88
C SER A 138 -53.48 24.76 0.24
N THR A 139 -53.85 26.00 -0.05
CA THR A 139 -54.80 26.89 0.62
C THR A 139 -56.21 26.29 0.67
N PRO A 140 -57.01 26.51 1.72
CA PRO A 140 -58.46 26.50 1.60
C PRO A 140 -59.02 27.93 1.45
N THR A 141 -59.58 28.20 0.28
CA THR A 141 -60.40 29.37 -0.05
C THR A 141 -61.78 29.26 0.60
N SER A 142 -62.32 30.42 0.97
CA SER A 142 -63.58 30.67 1.67
C SER A 142 -64.87 30.46 0.84
N THR A 143 -65.97 30.23 1.59
CA THR A 143 -67.39 30.57 1.34
C THR A 143 -68.16 29.79 0.26
N PRO A 144 -69.53 29.74 0.26
CA PRO A 144 -70.52 30.76 0.66
C PRO A 144 -71.22 30.57 2.01
#